data_AF-A0A903VVN4-F1
#
_entry.id   AF-A0A903VVN4-F1
#
_cell.length_a   1.000
_cell.length_b   1.000
_cell.length_c   1.000
_cell.angle_alpha   90.00
_cell.angle_beta   90.00
_cell.angle_gamma   90.00
#
_symmetry.space_group_name_H-M   'P 1'
#
loop_
_entity.id
_entity.type
_entity.pdbx_description
1 polymer ?
#
loop_
_entity_poly.entity_id
_entity_poly.type
_entity_poly.pdbx_seq_one_letter_code
_entity_poly.pdbx_strand_id
1 'polypeptide(L)'
;MYNISKYPIGTSPNEWKFEANETISCIYGYEYDRQYFDLIPITEENWVCDKELHATNIFAFIRFAEVSGTFVLGQLGDRIGRLPVYLLSIGAATIGRTLAVLTASQYWLFAALAFMGSFASNTAFQSPLIVAMEISKDEKPCCTISVAVVWLDSRCLRSSTDSLVDSELDLVHVDDFRSLSVVLLYATIQY
;
A
#
# COMPACT_ATOMS: atom_id res chain seq x y z
N MET A 1 -11.09 23.13 4.22
CA MET A 1 -10.12 24.03 4.89
C MET A 1 -10.85 25.25 5.46
N TYR A 2 -10.29 25.97 6.44
CA TYR A 2 -10.90 27.19 6.97
C TYR A 2 -10.53 28.43 6.14
N ASN A 3 -11.43 29.40 6.08
CA ASN A 3 -11.16 30.65 5.35
C ASN A 3 -10.22 31.58 6.14
N ILE A 4 -8.93 31.55 5.84
CA ILE A 4 -7.91 32.37 6.50
C ILE A 4 -8.01 33.87 6.21
N SER A 5 -8.71 34.29 5.15
CA SER A 5 -8.83 35.71 4.78
C SER A 5 -9.56 36.57 5.84
N LYS A 6 -10.25 35.93 6.79
CA LYS A 6 -10.94 36.60 7.89
C LYS A 6 -10.00 37.06 9.01
N TYR A 7 -8.79 36.51 9.10
CA TYR A 7 -7.89 36.80 10.21
C TYR A 7 -6.93 37.94 9.84
N PRO A 8 -6.80 38.96 10.72
CA PRO A 8 -5.90 40.06 10.46
C PRO A 8 -4.44 39.63 10.49
N ILE A 9 -3.67 40.10 9.50
CA ILE A 9 -2.23 39.89 9.37
C ILE A 9 -1.52 40.48 10.59
N GLY A 10 -0.86 39.64 11.39
CA GLY A 10 -0.15 40.03 12.62
C GLY A 10 -0.63 39.33 13.91
N THR A 11 -1.70 38.54 13.85
CA THR A 11 -2.12 37.64 14.95
C THR A 11 -1.41 36.30 14.88
N SER A 12 -1.03 35.74 16.03
CA SER A 12 -0.42 34.41 16.07
C SER A 12 -1.48 33.33 15.75
N PRO A 13 -1.13 32.23 15.05
CA PRO A 13 -2.09 31.17 14.69
C PRO A 13 -2.84 30.55 15.88
N ASN A 14 -2.27 30.67 17.09
CA ASN A 14 -2.84 30.14 18.33
C ASN A 14 -4.08 30.90 18.81
N GLU A 15 -4.35 32.10 18.27
CA GLU A 15 -5.54 32.91 18.61
C GLU A 15 -6.71 32.71 17.63
N TRP A 16 -6.52 31.93 16.56
CA TRP A 16 -7.54 31.74 15.52
C TRP A 16 -8.65 30.79 16.02
N LYS A 17 -9.91 31.20 15.85
CA LYS A 17 -11.09 30.41 16.25
C LYS A 17 -11.79 29.85 15.02
N PHE A 18 -11.51 28.60 14.69
CA PHE A 18 -12.14 27.93 13.55
C PHE A 18 -13.55 27.45 13.91
N GLU A 19 -14.57 28.00 13.24
CA GLU A 19 -15.94 27.47 13.29
C GLU A 19 -16.16 26.44 12.18
N ALA A 20 -16.83 25.33 12.49
CA ALA A 20 -17.06 24.21 11.57
C ALA A 20 -17.87 24.59 10.31
N ASN A 21 -18.69 25.64 10.40
CA ASN A 21 -19.51 26.14 9.29
C ASN A 21 -18.71 27.00 8.28
N GLU A 22 -17.43 27.28 8.54
CA GLU A 22 -16.58 28.13 7.70
C GLU A 22 -15.56 27.32 6.91
N THR A 23 -15.96 26.13 6.46
CA THR A 23 -15.15 25.32 5.57
C THR A 23 -15.33 25.77 4.13
N ILE A 24 -14.22 26.00 3.43
CA ILE A 24 -14.17 26.31 2.01
C ILE A 24 -13.24 25.32 1.30
N SER A 25 -13.53 25.08 0.02
CA SER A 25 -12.63 24.36 -0.88
C SER A 25 -11.38 25.19 -1.15
N CYS A 26 -10.23 24.54 -1.35
CA CYS A 26 -8.98 25.24 -1.61
C CYS A 26 -9.04 25.99 -2.95
N ILE A 27 -8.88 27.31 -2.93
CA ILE A 27 -9.05 28.19 -4.10
C ILE A 27 -7.74 28.39 -4.87
N TYR A 28 -6.61 28.34 -4.16
CA TYR A 28 -5.27 28.66 -4.67
C TYR A 28 -4.44 27.41 -5.00
N GLY A 29 -5.07 26.24 -5.05
CA GLY A 29 -4.40 24.96 -5.23
C GLY A 29 -3.78 24.43 -3.94
N TYR A 30 -3.02 23.34 -4.06
CA TYR A 30 -2.31 22.71 -2.95
C TYR A 30 -0.81 22.80 -3.21
N GLU A 31 -0.07 23.27 -2.21
CA GLU A 31 1.38 23.25 -2.22
C GLU A 31 1.83 22.10 -1.33
N TYR A 32 2.51 21.13 -1.93
CA TYR A 32 3.03 19.96 -1.24
C TYR A 32 4.52 20.13 -1.03
N ASP A 33 4.99 19.83 0.17
CA ASP A 33 6.41 19.63 0.39
C ASP A 33 6.85 18.34 -0.32
N ARG A 34 7.67 18.51 -1.36
CA ARG A 34 8.18 17.40 -2.20
C ARG A 34 9.57 16.94 -1.78
N GLN A 35 10.09 17.38 -0.64
CA GLN A 35 11.44 17.04 -0.19
C GLN A 35 11.69 15.52 -0.10
N TYR A 36 10.63 14.73 0.12
CA TYR A 36 10.73 13.26 0.30
C TYR A 36 9.91 12.46 -0.72
N PHE A 37 8.83 13.03 -1.27
CA PHE A 37 7.94 12.35 -2.21
C PHE A 37 7.57 13.29 -3.37
N ASP A 38 8.23 13.11 -4.51
CA ASP A 38 8.03 13.98 -5.67
C ASP A 38 6.73 13.68 -6.44
N LEU A 39 6.33 12.41 -6.53
CA LEU A 39 5.21 11.96 -7.37
C LEU A 39 4.47 10.83 -6.66
N ILE A 40 3.32 11.14 -6.06
CA ILE A 40 2.39 10.13 -5.54
C ILE A 40 0.98 10.45 -6.04
N PRO A 41 0.13 9.44 -6.36
CA PRO A 41 -1.23 9.66 -6.87
C PRO A 41 -2.05 10.62 -6.03
N ILE A 42 -1.82 10.63 -4.71
CA ILE A 42 -2.50 11.51 -3.76
C ILE A 42 -2.16 13.00 -4.00
N THR A 43 -0.88 13.32 -4.28
CA THR A 43 -0.42 14.69 -4.52
C THR A 43 -0.60 15.13 -5.97
N GLU A 44 -0.55 14.20 -6.92
CA GLU A 44 -0.84 14.47 -8.33
C GLU A 44 -2.33 14.79 -8.55
N GLU A 45 -3.24 14.02 -7.95
CA GLU A 45 -4.69 14.17 -8.13
C GLU A 45 -5.37 14.98 -7.01
N ASN A 46 -4.57 15.55 -6.09
CA ASN A 46 -5.01 16.40 -4.99
C ASN A 46 -6.11 15.76 -4.12
N TRP A 47 -5.90 14.52 -3.67
CA TRP A 47 -6.85 13.78 -2.80
C TRP A 47 -6.75 14.23 -1.33
N VAL A 48 -6.84 15.52 -1.11
CA VAL A 48 -6.74 16.14 0.21
C VAL A 48 -8.01 16.94 0.53
N CYS A 49 -8.25 17.17 1.83
CA CYS A 49 -9.37 17.94 2.35
C CYS A 49 -10.74 17.44 1.84
N ASP A 50 -11.31 18.08 0.82
CA ASP A 50 -12.64 17.71 0.28
C ASP A 50 -12.68 16.29 -0.31
N LYS A 51 -11.50 15.76 -0.68
CA LYS A 51 -11.30 14.45 -1.30
C LYS A 51 -10.55 13.46 -0.41
N GLU A 52 -10.39 13.75 0.87
CA GLU A 52 -9.62 12.91 1.81
C GLU A 52 -10.15 11.47 1.92
N LEU A 53 -11.46 11.30 1.77
CA LEU A 53 -12.13 10.00 1.78
C LEU A 53 -11.73 9.07 0.63
N HIS A 54 -11.16 9.59 -0.46
CA HIS A 54 -10.76 8.76 -1.61
C HIS A 54 -9.63 7.80 -1.25
N ALA A 55 -8.63 8.26 -0.48
CA ALA A 55 -7.52 7.43 -0.05
C ALA A 55 -8.00 6.32 0.91
N THR A 56 -8.83 6.67 1.90
CA THR A 56 -9.38 5.70 2.86
C THR A 56 -10.27 4.67 2.17
N ASN A 57 -11.10 5.09 1.20
CA ASN A 57 -11.95 4.18 0.45
C ASN A 57 -11.11 3.19 -0.38
N ILE A 58 -10.06 3.66 -1.08
CA ILE A 58 -9.16 2.78 -1.84
C ILE A 58 -8.49 1.77 -0.91
N PHE A 59 -7.99 2.21 0.24
CA PHE A 59 -7.38 1.32 1.22
C PHE A 59 -8.38 0.26 1.70
N ALA A 60 -9.62 0.64 2.00
CA ALA A 60 -10.67 -0.29 2.38
C ALA A 60 -10.96 -1.31 1.26
N PHE A 61 -11.05 -0.85 0.00
CA PHE A 61 -11.22 -1.73 -1.16
C PHE A 61 -10.06 -2.72 -1.32
N ILE A 62 -8.81 -2.27 -1.13
CA ILE A 62 -7.63 -3.13 -1.16
C ILE A 62 -7.71 -4.21 -0.09
N ARG A 63 -8.04 -3.85 1.15
CA ARG A 63 -8.18 -4.83 2.25
C ARG A 63 -9.30 -5.82 1.99
N PHE A 64 -10.43 -5.36 1.48
CA PHE A 64 -11.53 -6.24 1.08
C PHE A 64 -11.13 -7.18 -0.08
N ALA A 65 -10.35 -6.68 -1.05
CA ALA A 65 -9.80 -7.48 -2.14
C ALA A 65 -8.89 -8.58 -1.60
N GLU A 66 -8.00 -8.26 -0.67
CA GLU A 66 -7.09 -9.24 -0.06
C GLU A 66 -7.85 -10.37 0.64
N VAL A 67 -8.92 -10.05 1.39
CA VAL A 67 -9.73 -11.04 2.11
C VAL A 67 -10.57 -11.89 1.16
N SER A 68 -11.20 -11.27 0.16
CA SER A 68 -11.98 -12.00 -0.84
C SER A 68 -11.10 -12.86 -1.74
N GLY A 69 -9.91 -12.36 -2.09
CA GLY A 69 -8.92 -13.04 -2.93
C GLY A 69 -8.33 -14.29 -2.31
N THR A 70 -8.05 -14.26 -1.00
CA THR A 70 -7.59 -15.48 -0.31
C THR A 70 -8.64 -16.57 -0.28
N PHE A 71 -9.92 -16.20 -0.09
CA PHE A 71 -10.99 -17.19 -0.11
C PHE A 71 -11.15 -17.80 -1.50
N VAL A 72 -11.24 -16.98 -2.55
CA VAL A 72 -11.47 -17.47 -3.91
C VAL A 72 -10.26 -18.22 -4.46
N LEU A 73 -9.07 -17.61 -4.44
CA LEU A 73 -7.86 -18.24 -4.98
C LEU A 73 -7.36 -19.37 -4.10
N GLY A 74 -7.65 -19.35 -2.79
CA GLY A 74 -7.37 -20.48 -1.90
C GLY A 74 -8.14 -21.73 -2.32
N GLN A 75 -9.47 -21.60 -2.47
CA GLN A 75 -10.32 -22.71 -2.94
C GLN A 75 -9.94 -23.17 -4.37
N LEU A 76 -9.52 -22.22 -5.21
CA LEU A 76 -9.05 -22.53 -6.57
C LEU A 76 -7.73 -23.32 -6.54
N GLY A 77 -6.84 -23.00 -5.60
CA GLY A 77 -5.57 -23.70 -5.38
C GLY A 77 -5.76 -25.17 -5.04
N ASP A 78 -6.79 -25.48 -4.26
CA ASP A 78 -7.12 -26.85 -3.88
C ASP A 78 -7.72 -27.66 -5.04
N ARG A 79 -8.34 -27.00 -6.02
CA ARG A 79 -9.00 -27.64 -7.18
C ARG A 79 -8.07 -27.81 -8.39
N ILE A 80 -7.31 -26.78 -8.73
CA ILE A 80 -6.46 -26.72 -9.95
C ILE A 80 -5.00 -27.10 -9.64
N GLY A 81 -4.61 -27.07 -8.36
CA GLY A 81 -3.24 -27.30 -7.89
C GLY A 81 -2.56 -25.99 -7.47
N ARG A 82 -1.63 -26.09 -6.50
CA ARG A 82 -0.97 -24.91 -5.88
C ARG A 82 -0.04 -24.14 -6.81
N LEU A 83 0.70 -24.84 -7.68
CA LEU A 83 1.68 -24.23 -8.60
C LEU A 83 1.04 -23.32 -9.69
N PRO A 84 0.01 -23.75 -10.44
CA PRO A 84 -0.61 -22.88 -11.44
C PRO A 84 -1.30 -21.66 -10.81
N VAL A 85 -1.93 -21.82 -9.64
CA VAL A 85 -2.55 -20.71 -8.91
C VAL A 85 -1.50 -19.72 -8.40
N TYR A 86 -0.34 -20.21 -7.95
CA TYR A 86 0.78 -19.35 -7.59
C TYR A 86 1.26 -18.49 -8.78
N LEU A 87 1.50 -19.09 -9.95
CA LEU A 87 1.92 -18.34 -11.14
C LEU A 87 0.87 -17.33 -11.61
N LEU A 88 -0.41 -17.71 -11.59
CA LEU A 88 -1.52 -16.82 -11.92
C LEU A 88 -1.60 -15.64 -10.94
N SER A 89 -1.42 -15.90 -9.65
CA SER A 89 -1.47 -14.86 -8.63
C SER A 89 -0.34 -13.83 -8.77
N ILE A 90 0.88 -14.26 -9.10
CA ILE A 90 2.00 -13.35 -9.35
C ILE A 90 1.78 -12.55 -10.64
N GLY A 91 1.29 -13.18 -11.70
CA GLY A 91 0.97 -12.49 -12.94
C GLY A 91 -0.11 -11.43 -12.74
N ALA A 92 -1.21 -11.80 -12.06
CA ALA A 92 -2.30 -10.87 -11.76
C ALA A 92 -1.85 -9.72 -10.84
N ALA A 93 -1.02 -10.00 -9.84
CA ALA A 93 -0.49 -8.98 -8.93
C ALA A 93 0.43 -7.98 -9.67
N THR A 94 1.38 -8.47 -10.46
CA THR A 94 2.33 -7.61 -11.20
C THR A 94 1.66 -6.80 -12.29
N ILE A 95 0.75 -7.40 -13.06
CA ILE A 95 0.00 -6.69 -14.10
C ILE A 95 -0.97 -5.68 -13.47
N GLY A 96 -1.71 -6.07 -12.43
CA GLY A 96 -2.65 -5.17 -11.75
C GLY A 96 -1.96 -3.93 -11.17
N ARG A 97 -0.79 -4.11 -10.55
CA ARG A 97 -0.01 -3.01 -9.96
C ARG A 97 0.63 -2.11 -11.01
N THR A 98 1.25 -2.68 -12.05
CA THR A 98 1.87 -1.86 -13.12
C THR A 98 0.84 -1.04 -13.88
N LEU A 99 -0.32 -1.61 -14.19
CA LEU A 99 -1.41 -0.88 -14.83
C LEU A 99 -2.04 0.17 -13.90
N ALA A 100 -2.12 -0.09 -12.59
CA ALA A 100 -2.63 0.89 -11.64
C ALA A 100 -1.78 2.17 -11.65
N VAL A 101 -0.45 2.04 -11.64
CA VAL A 101 0.48 3.18 -11.70
C VAL A 101 0.28 4.01 -12.97
N LEU A 102 0.12 3.35 -14.12
CA LEU A 102 -0.09 4.05 -15.40
C LEU A 102 -1.44 4.77 -15.50
N THR A 103 -2.41 4.39 -14.67
CA THR A 103 -3.80 4.86 -14.76
C THR A 103 -4.20 5.74 -13.57
N ALA A 104 -3.23 6.37 -12.89
CA ALA A 104 -3.46 7.21 -11.71
C ALA A 104 -4.47 8.36 -11.95
N SER A 105 -4.54 8.88 -13.18
CA SER A 105 -5.46 9.98 -13.55
C SER A 105 -6.96 9.62 -13.46
N GLN A 106 -7.32 8.34 -13.51
CA GLN A 106 -8.72 7.91 -13.48
C GLN A 106 -9.00 7.12 -12.20
N TYR A 107 -9.64 7.77 -11.22
CA TYR A 107 -9.93 7.21 -9.90
C TYR A 107 -10.53 5.79 -9.93
N TRP A 108 -11.57 5.58 -10.73
CA TRP A 108 -12.26 4.28 -10.77
C TRP A 108 -11.43 3.17 -11.41
N LEU A 109 -10.64 3.50 -12.44
CA LEU A 109 -9.75 2.54 -13.07
C LEU A 109 -8.59 2.19 -12.15
N PHE A 110 -8.00 3.20 -11.50
CA PHE A 110 -6.99 3.01 -10.46
C PHE A 110 -7.50 2.08 -9.35
N ALA A 111 -8.68 2.35 -8.81
CA ALA A 111 -9.29 1.52 -7.76
C ALA A 111 -9.55 0.07 -8.22
N ALA A 112 -10.05 -0.13 -9.44
CA ALA A 112 -10.29 -1.47 -9.98
C ALA A 112 -8.99 -2.26 -10.22
N LEU A 113 -7.95 -1.60 -10.74
CA LEU A 113 -6.64 -2.22 -10.98
C LEU A 113 -5.91 -2.53 -9.66
N ALA A 114 -5.98 -1.61 -8.69
CA ALA A 114 -5.49 -1.82 -7.33
C ALA A 114 -6.22 -2.97 -6.63
N PHE A 115 -7.54 -3.11 -6.85
CA PHE A 115 -8.33 -4.24 -6.37
C PHE A 115 -7.82 -5.55 -6.98
N MET A 116 -7.68 -5.63 -8.31
CA MET A 116 -7.20 -6.85 -8.97
C MET A 116 -5.78 -7.24 -8.54
N GLY A 117 -4.88 -6.26 -8.43
CA GLY A 117 -3.52 -6.51 -7.96
C GLY A 117 -3.49 -7.03 -6.52
N SER A 118 -4.31 -6.44 -5.64
CA SER A 118 -4.37 -6.80 -4.21
C SER A 118 -5.08 -8.12 -3.95
N PHE A 119 -6.08 -8.45 -4.76
CA PHE A 119 -6.80 -9.73 -4.71
C PHE A 119 -5.86 -10.93 -4.83
N ALA A 120 -4.84 -10.83 -5.69
CA ALA A 120 -3.88 -11.90 -5.91
C ALA A 120 -2.67 -11.86 -4.95
N SER A 121 -2.37 -10.69 -4.38
CA SER A 121 -1.14 -10.44 -3.62
C SER A 121 -1.02 -11.32 -2.37
N ASN A 122 -2.07 -11.41 -1.55
CA ASN A 122 -2.01 -12.18 -0.30
C ASN A 122 -1.87 -13.69 -0.57
N THR A 123 -2.57 -14.20 -1.59
CA THR A 123 -2.50 -15.61 -1.99
C THR A 123 -1.11 -15.98 -2.54
N ALA A 124 -0.47 -15.08 -3.29
CA ALA A 124 0.89 -15.29 -3.81
C ALA A 124 1.90 -15.53 -2.67
N PHE A 125 1.75 -14.87 -1.52
CA PHE A 125 2.60 -15.09 -0.35
C PHE A 125 2.22 -16.32 0.48
N GLN A 126 0.92 -16.66 0.57
CA GLN A 126 0.47 -17.81 1.36
C GLN A 126 0.72 -19.16 0.66
N SER A 127 0.64 -19.22 -0.68
CA SER A 127 0.78 -20.48 -1.42
C SER A 127 2.15 -21.19 -1.18
N PRO A 128 3.30 -20.50 -1.26
CA PRO A 128 4.62 -21.10 -0.98
C PRO A 128 4.76 -21.64 0.45
N LEU A 129 4.13 -20.99 1.43
CA LEU A 129 4.15 -21.46 2.83
C LEU A 129 3.49 -22.84 2.94
N ILE A 130 2.36 -23.03 2.27
CA ILE A 130 1.65 -24.30 2.35
C ILE A 130 2.41 -25.39 1.56
N VAL A 131 2.97 -25.06 0.40
CA VAL A 131 3.86 -25.98 -0.33
C VAL A 131 5.07 -26.37 0.53
N ALA A 132 5.68 -25.42 1.25
CA ALA A 132 6.77 -25.72 2.17
C ALA A 132 6.32 -26.63 3.34
N MET A 133 5.11 -26.42 3.87
CA MET A 133 4.52 -27.30 4.89
C MET A 133 4.30 -28.72 4.34
N GLU A 134 3.83 -28.86 3.10
CA GLU A 134 3.59 -30.15 2.46
C GLU A 134 4.89 -30.93 2.24
N ILE A 135 5.95 -30.25 1.79
CA ILE A 135 7.28 -30.87 1.59
C ILE A 135 7.90 -31.30 2.94
N SER A 136 7.69 -30.53 3.99
CA SER A 136 8.30 -30.79 5.30
C SER A 136 7.70 -31.96 6.09
N LYS A 137 6.62 -32.55 5.60
CA LYS A 137 5.96 -33.67 6.28
C LYS A 137 6.88 -34.89 6.46
N ASP A 138 7.90 -35.02 5.60
CA ASP A 138 8.86 -36.13 5.64
C ASP A 138 10.23 -35.76 6.23
N GLU A 139 10.57 -34.46 6.37
CA GLU A 139 11.86 -34.01 6.94
C GLU A 139 11.74 -32.73 7.80
N LYS A 140 12.19 -32.83 9.05
CA LYS A 140 12.48 -31.77 10.05
C LYS A 140 11.47 -30.59 10.10
N PRO A 141 10.52 -30.59 11.04
CA PRO A 141 9.53 -29.51 11.20
C PRO A 141 10.12 -28.12 11.50
N CYS A 142 11.40 -28.05 11.88
CA CYS A 142 12.10 -26.80 12.18
C CYS A 142 12.24 -25.88 10.95
N CYS A 143 12.44 -26.43 9.75
CA CYS A 143 12.57 -25.63 8.53
C CYS A 143 11.27 -24.90 8.20
N THR A 144 10.13 -25.56 8.37
CA THR A 144 8.79 -24.99 8.12
C THR A 144 8.44 -23.87 9.07
N ILE A 145 8.76 -24.05 10.35
CA ILE A 145 8.58 -23.02 11.37
C ILE A 145 9.44 -21.80 11.04
N SER A 146 10.68 -22.00 10.56
CA SER A 146 11.54 -20.87 10.16
C SER A 146 10.98 -20.07 8.99
N VAL A 147 10.35 -20.71 7.99
CA VAL A 147 9.72 -20.00 6.87
C VAL A 147 8.50 -19.19 7.35
N ALA A 148 7.70 -19.74 8.27
CA ALA A 148 6.56 -19.02 8.84
C ALA A 148 7.01 -17.80 9.68
N VAL A 149 8.08 -17.93 10.48
CA VAL A 149 8.65 -16.83 11.25
C VAL A 149 9.17 -15.73 10.32
N VAL A 150 9.92 -16.10 9.28
CA VAL A 150 10.41 -15.15 8.26
C VAL A 150 9.25 -14.38 7.59
N TRP A 151 8.10 -15.02 7.39
CA TRP A 151 6.92 -14.36 6.83
C TRP A 151 6.30 -13.33 7.79
N LEU A 152 6.15 -13.69 9.07
CA LEU A 152 5.66 -12.77 10.10
C LEU A 152 6.62 -11.59 10.28
N ASP A 153 7.93 -11.88 10.35
CA ASP A 153 8.98 -10.87 10.44
C ASP A 153 8.96 -9.95 9.23
N SER A 154 8.72 -10.46 8.01
CA SER A 154 8.61 -9.64 6.80
C SER A 154 7.40 -8.70 6.82
N ARG A 155 6.26 -9.13 7.38
CA ARG A 155 5.07 -8.30 7.55
C ARG A 155 5.28 -7.22 8.61
N CYS A 156 5.87 -7.60 9.74
CA CYS A 156 6.21 -6.68 10.82
C CYS A 156 7.25 -5.68 10.36
N LEU A 157 8.32 -6.13 9.70
CA LEU A 157 9.36 -5.26 9.14
C LEU A 157 8.75 -4.31 8.11
N ARG A 158 7.81 -4.75 7.27
CA ARG A 158 7.10 -3.86 6.34
C ARG A 158 6.28 -2.79 7.07
N SER A 159 5.50 -3.17 8.08
CA SER A 159 4.75 -2.21 8.89
C SER A 159 5.68 -1.23 9.60
N SER A 160 6.82 -1.73 10.09
CA SER A 160 7.86 -0.91 10.72
C SER A 160 8.51 0.01 9.70
N THR A 161 8.83 -0.44 8.48
CA THR A 161 9.37 0.44 7.43
C THR A 161 8.35 1.44 6.94
N ASP A 162 7.06 1.13 6.89
CA ASP A 162 6.03 2.11 6.55
C ASP A 162 5.92 3.18 7.66
N SER A 163 5.98 2.73 8.93
CA SER A 163 5.99 3.65 10.09
C SER A 163 7.30 4.43 10.23
N LEU A 164 8.42 3.83 9.81
CA LEU A 164 9.75 4.44 9.78
C LEU A 164 9.91 5.35 8.58
N VAL A 165 9.29 5.08 7.44
CA VAL A 165 9.20 6.04 6.33
C VAL A 165 8.41 7.27 6.77
N ASP A 166 7.40 7.09 7.63
CA ASP A 166 6.70 8.20 8.30
C ASP A 166 7.54 8.90 9.40
N SER A 167 8.64 8.31 9.91
CA SER A 167 9.42 8.85 11.05
C SER A 167 10.94 9.08 10.84
N GLU A 168 11.57 8.54 9.80
CA GLU A 168 12.96 8.77 9.33
C GLU A 168 13.05 9.95 8.36
N LEU A 169 12.00 10.77 8.28
CA LEU A 169 11.97 12.05 7.56
C LEU A 169 12.85 13.15 8.20
N ASP A 170 13.60 12.88 9.27
CA ASP A 170 14.46 13.88 9.94
C ASP A 170 15.99 13.65 9.88
N LEU A 171 16.53 12.43 9.68
CA LEU A 171 18.00 12.24 9.74
C LEU A 171 18.59 11.10 8.88
N VAL A 172 19.22 11.49 7.76
CA VAL A 172 20.47 10.93 7.18
C VAL A 172 20.49 9.47 6.64
N HIS A 173 20.58 9.38 5.30
CA HIS A 173 21.62 8.69 4.51
C HIS A 173 22.26 7.38 5.04
N VAL A 174 21.94 6.22 4.44
CA VAL A 174 22.90 5.10 4.27
C VAL A 174 22.68 4.37 2.94
N ASP A 175 23.79 4.27 2.20
CA ASP A 175 24.04 3.56 0.95
C ASP A 175 23.95 2.01 1.01
N ASP A 176 23.48 1.46 -0.11
CA ASP A 176 23.93 0.29 -0.89
C ASP A 176 23.93 -1.17 -0.34
N PHE A 177 23.69 -2.10 -1.28
CA PHE A 177 23.95 -3.56 -1.25
C PHE A 177 22.97 -4.55 -0.56
N ARG A 178 21.69 -4.60 -1.00
CA ARG A 178 20.93 -5.89 -1.07
C ARG A 178 19.87 -5.90 -2.19
N SER A 179 20.34 -5.46 -3.34
CA SER A 179 19.66 -5.27 -4.62
C SER A 179 19.24 -6.60 -5.25
N LEU A 180 17.95 -6.95 -5.14
CA LEU A 180 17.10 -7.55 -6.20
C LEU A 180 15.74 -7.96 -5.59
N SER A 181 15.76 -8.59 -4.40
CA SER A 181 14.53 -8.90 -3.66
C SER A 181 13.89 -7.65 -3.09
N VAL A 182 14.71 -6.71 -2.60
CA VAL A 182 14.24 -5.42 -2.08
C VAL A 182 13.70 -4.52 -3.19
N VAL A 183 14.21 -4.59 -4.43
CA VAL A 183 13.70 -3.78 -5.55
C VAL A 183 12.32 -4.24 -6.02
N LEU A 184 12.09 -5.56 -6.08
CA LEU A 184 10.74 -6.11 -6.33
C LEU A 184 9.78 -5.82 -5.17
N LEU A 185 10.28 -5.72 -3.92
CA LEU A 185 9.49 -5.37 -2.75
C LEU A 185 9.26 -3.86 -2.60
N TYR A 186 10.20 -3.00 -2.99
CA TYR A 186 10.05 -1.53 -3.01
C TYR A 186 9.03 -1.10 -4.06
N ALA A 187 9.01 -1.78 -5.21
CA ALA A 187 7.95 -1.63 -6.21
C ALA A 187 6.56 -2.06 -5.70
N THR A 188 6.47 -2.85 -4.62
CA THR A 188 5.20 -3.19 -3.95
C THR A 188 4.84 -2.28 -2.77
N ILE A 189 5.72 -1.37 -2.36
CA ILE A 189 5.53 -0.52 -1.18
C ILE A 189 5.29 0.95 -1.56
N GLN A 190 5.78 1.43 -2.69
CA GLN A 190 5.54 2.84 -3.06
C GLN A 190 4.16 3.14 -3.65
N TYR A 191 3.29 2.16 -3.91
CA TYR A 191 1.88 2.38 -4.34
C TYR A 191 0.92 1.23 -3.95
#